data_AF-A0A6V7KT50-F1
#
_entry.id   AF-A0A6V7KT50-F1
#
_cell.length_a   1.000
_cell.length_b   1.000
_cell.length_c   1.000
_cell.angle_alpha   90.00
_cell.angle_beta   90.00
_cell.angle_gamma   90.00
#
_symmetry.space_group_name_H-M   'P 1'
#
loop_
_entity.id
_entity.type
_entity.pdbx_description
1 polymer ?
#
loop_
_entity_poly.entity_id
_entity_poly.type
_entity_poly.pdbx_seq_one_letter_code
_entity_poly.pdbx_strand_id
1 'polypeptide(L)' 'MKFLVLLCLVPLALATLDKDKTPDGPRVQTPLGGVRGFYKYSHNGRKFMAFEGVPYAQPPVGELRFR' A
#
# COMPACT_ATOMS: atom_id res chain seq x y z
N MET A 1 -3.40 27.46 -33.49
CA MET A 1 -2.66 27.71 -32.23
C MET A 1 -3.36 27.12 -30.99
N LYS A 2 -4.70 27.19 -30.86
CA LYS A 2 -5.47 26.58 -29.75
C LYS A 2 -5.39 25.04 -29.68
N PHE A 3 -5.38 24.34 -30.83
CA PHE A 3 -5.25 22.87 -30.88
C PHE A 3 -3.88 22.36 -30.44
N LEU A 4 -2.80 23.11 -30.72
CA LEU A 4 -1.45 22.74 -30.31
C LEU A 4 -1.26 22.83 -28.80
N VAL A 5 -1.89 23.83 -28.17
CA VAL A 5 -1.92 24.01 -26.71
C VAL A 5 -2.67 22.86 -26.03
N LEU A 6 -3.80 22.43 -26.60
CA LEU A 6 -4.54 21.24 -26.11
C LEU A 6 -3.73 19.95 -26.27
N LEU A 7 -3.01 19.79 -27.38
CA LEU A 7 -2.18 18.61 -27.64
C LEU A 7 -1.01 18.47 -26.65
N CYS A 8 -0.53 19.58 -26.07
CA CYS A 8 0.53 19.58 -25.06
C CYS A 8 -0.01 19.54 -23.61
N LEU A 9 -1.13 20.18 -23.31
CA LEU A 9 -1.68 20.22 -21.95
C LEU A 9 -2.34 18.91 -21.53
N VAL A 10 -2.98 18.18 -22.45
CA VAL A 10 -3.66 16.91 -22.12
C VAL A 10 -2.67 15.79 -21.72
N PRO A 11 -1.56 15.53 -22.43
CA PRO A 11 -0.57 14.55 -21.97
C PRO A 11 0.13 14.98 -20.68
N LEU A 12 0.38 16.28 -20.50
CA LEU A 12 0.99 16.81 -19.28
C LEU A 12 0.06 16.62 -18.06
N ALA A 13 -1.25 16.79 -18.25
CA ALA A 13 -2.25 16.52 -17.23
C ALA A 13 -2.45 15.01 -16.96
N LEU A 14 -2.31 14.14 -17.98
CA LEU A 14 -2.33 12.69 -17.78
C LEU A 14 -1.09 12.20 -17.01
N ALA A 15 0.06 12.84 -17.20
CA ALA A 15 1.30 12.47 -16.52
C ALA A 15 1.26 12.73 -15.00
N THR A 16 0.35 13.58 -14.51
CA THR A 16 0.18 13.85 -13.07
C THR A 16 -0.86 12.96 -12.40
N LEU A 17 -1.52 12.06 -13.15
CA LEU A 17 -2.42 11.08 -12.55
C LEU A 17 -1.61 10.01 -11.82
N ASP A 18 -1.45 10.20 -10.50
CA ASP A 18 -1.01 9.18 -9.55
C ASP A 18 -2.02 8.03 -9.51
N LYS A 19 -1.88 7.10 -10.46
CA LYS A 19 -2.68 5.86 -10.55
C LYS A 19 -2.53 4.96 -9.31
N ASP A 20 -1.55 5.26 -8.46
CA ASP A 20 -1.13 4.46 -7.31
C ASP A 20 -1.79 4.83 -5.97
N LYS A 21 -2.63 5.88 -5.92
CA LYS A 21 -3.44 6.19 -4.73
C LYS A 21 -4.74 5.40 -4.71
N THR A 22 -4.67 4.07 -4.74
CA THR A 22 -5.83 3.27 -4.30
C THR A 22 -5.93 3.40 -2.78
N PRO A 23 -7.07 3.86 -2.22
CA PRO A 23 -7.26 3.95 -0.76
C PRO A 23 -7.22 2.57 -0.08
N ASP A 24 -7.41 1.50 -0.85
CA ASP A 24 -7.25 0.12 -0.43
C ASP A 24 -5.80 -0.35 -0.64
N GLY A 25 -5.05 -0.57 0.45
CA GLY A 25 -3.71 -1.16 0.45
C GLY A 25 -3.68 -2.65 0.04
N PRO A 26 -2.49 -3.26 -0.09
CA PRO A 26 -2.33 -4.64 -0.55
C PRO A 26 -3.03 -5.64 0.38
N ARG A 27 -3.62 -6.70 -0.19
CA ARG A 27 -4.28 -7.78 0.57
C ARG A 27 -3.63 -9.13 0.25
N VAL A 28 -3.45 -9.96 1.28
CA VAL A 28 -2.91 -11.32 1.16
C VAL A 28 -3.72 -12.29 1.99
N GLN A 29 -3.77 -13.56 1.56
CA GLN A 29 -4.40 -14.63 2.33
C GLN A 29 -3.33 -15.37 3.13
N THR A 30 -3.62 -15.60 4.41
CA THR A 30 -2.82 -16.46 5.30
C THR A 30 -3.65 -17.67 5.71
N PRO A 31 -3.05 -18.71 6.33
CA PRO A 31 -3.80 -19.83 6.89
C PRO A 31 -4.84 -19.42 7.96
N LEU A 32 -4.63 -18.27 8.63
CA LEU A 32 -5.51 -17.76 9.70
C LEU A 32 -6.50 -16.69 9.23
N GLY A 33 -6.46 -16.31 7.94
CA GLY A 33 -7.35 -15.29 7.38
C GLY A 33 -6.68 -14.28 6.47
N GLY A 34 -7.48 -13.39 5.89
CA GLY A 34 -7.02 -12.31 5.01
C GLY A 34 -6.42 -11.14 5.80
N VAL A 35 -5.28 -10.63 5.33
CA VAL A 35 -4.56 -9.50 5.94
C VAL A 35 -4.44 -8.36 4.94
N ARG A 36 -4.64 -7.13 5.42
CA ARG A 36 -4.42 -5.90 4.66
C ARG A 36 -3.16 -5.21 5.15
N GLY A 37 -2.30 -4.82 4.23
CA GLY A 37 -1.07 -4.08 4.49
C GLY A 37 -1.08 -2.69 3.87
N PHE A 38 0.11 -2.14 3.70
CA PHE A 38 0.37 -0.81 3.16
C PHE A 38 1.37 -0.88 2.00
N TYR A 39 1.30 0.06 1.07
CA TYR A 39 2.44 0.35 0.20
C TYR A 39 3.33 1.38 0.90
N LYS A 40 4.61 1.07 1.06
CA LYS A 40 5.63 1.97 1.64
C LYS A 40 6.83 2.07 0.69
N TYR A 41 7.73 3.02 0.97
CA TYR A 41 8.96 3.23 0.23
C TYR A 41 10.16 3.03 1.17
N SER A 42 11.19 2.33 0.70
CA SER A 42 12.45 2.24 1.42
C SER A 42 13.17 3.60 1.41
N HIS A 43 14.25 3.71 2.18
CA HIS A 43 15.08 4.93 2.20
C HIS A 43 15.58 5.34 0.80
N ASN A 44 15.89 4.37 -0.07
CA ASN A 44 16.30 4.61 -1.46
C ASN A 44 15.13 4.64 -2.47
N GLY A 45 13.89 4.79 -2.00
CA GLY A 45 12.71 4.99 -2.86
C GLY A 45 12.14 3.73 -3.51
N ARG A 46 12.56 2.52 -3.12
CA ARG A 46 11.95 1.28 -3.62
C ARG A 46 10.59 1.08 -2.97
N LYS A 47 9.52 1.00 -3.77
CA LYS A 47 8.17 0.66 -3.31
C LYS A 47 8.12 -0.80 -2.85
N PHE A 48 7.50 -1.06 -1.70
CA PHE A 48 7.28 -2.41 -1.18
C PHE A 48 5.94 -2.52 -0.44
N MET A 49 5.48 -3.76 -0.25
CA MET A 49 4.30 -4.06 0.55
C MET A 49 4.70 -4.35 2.00
N ALA A 50 4.09 -3.64 2.94
CA ALA A 50 4.35 -3.77 4.37
C ALA A 50 3.11 -4.37 5.06
N PHE A 51 3.27 -5.52 5.71
CA PHE A 51 2.26 -6.14 6.56
C PHE A 51 2.78 -6.14 8.00
N GLU A 52 2.26 -5.23 8.81
CA GLU A 52 2.74 -4.96 10.17
C GLU A 52 1.70 -5.42 11.20
N GLY A 53 2.15 -5.90 12.37
CA GLY A 53 1.25 -6.33 13.45
C GLY A 53 0.42 -7.59 13.16
N VAL A 54 0.85 -8.44 12.23
CA VAL A 54 0.13 -9.69 11.91
C VAL A 54 0.21 -10.65 13.10
N PRO A 55 -0.93 -11.05 13.70
CA PRO A 55 -0.91 -11.97 14.82
C PRO A 55 -0.48 -13.37 14.37
N TYR A 56 0.50 -13.94 15.08
CA TYR A 56 1.01 -15.29 14.84
C TYR A 56 0.74 -16.26 16.01
N ALA A 57 0.28 -15.73 17.14
CA ALA A 57 -0.05 -16.46 18.35
C ALA A 57 -1.13 -15.71 19.13
N GLN A 58 -1.68 -16.36 20.15
CA GLN A 58 -2.52 -15.68 21.12
C GLN A 58 -1.69 -14.69 21.96
N PRO A 59 -2.23 -13.52 22.34
CA PRO A 59 -1.53 -12.59 23.20
C PRO A 59 -1.11 -13.24 24.54
N PRO A 60 0.17 -13.17 24.96
CA PRO A 60 0.67 -13.83 26.18
C PRO A 60 0.31 -13.03 27.43
N VAL A 61 -0.98 -12.85 27.67
CA VAL A 61 -1.55 -12.08 28.79
C VAL A 61 -2.31 -13.00 29.74
N GLY A 62 -2.55 -12.54 30.98
CA GLY A 62 -3.23 -13.34 32.01
C GLY A 62 -2.47 -14.64 32.31
N GLU A 63 -3.18 -15.76 32.30
CA GLU A 63 -2.61 -17.10 32.51
C GLU A 63 -1.58 -17.50 31.44
N LEU A 64 -1.61 -16.88 30.25
CA LEU A 64 -0.62 -17.13 29.19
C LEU A 64 0.69 -16.37 29.42
N ARG A 65 0.76 -15.47 30.40
CA ARG A 65 2.00 -14.76 30.71
C ARG A 65 3.01 -15.76 31.29
N PHE A 66 4.19 -15.81 30.68
CA PHE A 66 5.28 -16.74 31.05
C PHE A 66 4.98 -18.23 30.76
N ARG A 67 4.07 -18.54 29.82
CA ARG A 67 3.84 -19.89 29.30
C ARG A 67 4.29 -20.04 27.85
#